data_AF-A0AAE1LHN5-F1
#
_entry.id   AF-A0AAE1LHN5-F1
#
_cell.length_a   1.000
_cell.length_b   1.000
_cell.length_c   1.000
_cell.angle_alpha   90.00
_cell.angle_beta   90.00
_cell.angle_gamma   90.00
#
_symmetry.space_group_name_H-M   'P 1'
#
loop_
_entity.id
_entity.type
_entity.pdbx_description
1 polymer ?
#
loop_
_entity_poly.entity_id
_entity_poly.type
_entity_poly.pdbx_seq_one_letter_code
_entity_poly.pdbx_strand_id
1 'polypeptide(L)'
;MEWFGLSWTKFVALVTDGALAMAGDVKDGLVFRVRNYLKSLGLPSDFPLIHCIIHQEALCAKTLPVDNVMGVMVMVKAVNKIRAHALNHTLQFQSFLAEIGCEFSDIPYYCDVRWLSRAKVLNRFFCSTQRNRRIFEK
;
A
#
# COMPACT_ATOMS: atom_id res chain seq x y z
N MET A 1 21.07 3.10 -14.73
CA MET A 1 20.95 2.85 -16.18
C MET A 1 22.23 2.24 -16.71
N GLU A 2 23.35 2.96 -16.68
CA GLU A 2 24.64 2.47 -17.19
C GLU A 2 25.20 1.26 -16.42
N TRP A 3 25.08 1.25 -15.08
CA TRP A 3 25.47 0.10 -14.25
C TRP A 3 24.70 -1.19 -14.59
N PHE A 4 23.48 -1.05 -15.12
CA PHE A 4 22.65 -2.17 -15.57
C PHE A 4 22.82 -2.45 -17.09
N GLY A 5 23.76 -1.79 -17.76
CA GLY A 5 23.94 -1.90 -19.22
C GLY A 5 22.78 -1.32 -20.04
N LEU A 6 21.91 -0.51 -19.43
CA LEU A 6 20.76 0.09 -20.09
C LEU A 6 21.11 1.45 -20.68
N SER A 7 20.84 1.62 -21.98
CA SER A 7 21.05 2.89 -22.68
C SER A 7 19.96 3.90 -22.35
N TRP A 8 20.37 5.15 -22.15
CA TRP A 8 19.48 6.30 -21.99
C TRP A 8 18.64 6.61 -23.22
N THR A 9 19.03 6.14 -24.40
CA THR A 9 18.21 6.25 -25.62
C THR A 9 16.88 5.51 -25.54
N LYS A 10 16.77 4.51 -24.64
CA LYS A 10 15.55 3.73 -24.40
C LYS A 10 14.70 4.29 -23.26
N PHE A 11 15.05 5.46 -22.73
CA PHE A 11 14.28 6.09 -21.67
C PHE A 11 12.95 6.62 -22.22
N VAL A 12 11.83 6.19 -21.63
CA VAL A 12 10.47 6.52 -22.13
C VAL A 12 9.69 7.37 -21.13
N ALA A 13 9.71 7.03 -19.86
CA ALA A 13 8.92 7.69 -18.83
C ALA A 13 9.56 7.54 -17.44
N LEU A 14 9.15 8.38 -16.50
CA LEU A 14 9.56 8.31 -15.11
C LEU A 14 8.35 8.11 -14.20
N VAL A 15 8.42 7.14 -13.30
CA VAL A 15 7.40 6.92 -12.27
C VAL A 15 7.96 7.37 -10.92
N THR A 16 7.29 8.29 -10.23
CA THR A 16 7.74 8.79 -8.91
C THR A 16 6.62 8.71 -7.89
N ASP A 17 6.96 8.77 -6.60
CA ASP A 17 5.99 8.79 -5.50
C ASP A 17 5.21 10.11 -5.37
N GLY A 18 5.46 11.07 -6.25
CA GLY A 18 4.80 12.38 -6.23
C GLY A 18 5.34 13.36 -5.20
N ALA A 19 6.34 12.99 -4.40
CA ALA A 19 6.97 13.92 -3.46
C ALA A 19 7.58 15.11 -4.23
N LEU A 20 7.55 16.32 -3.67
CA LEU A 20 8.08 17.53 -4.33
C LEU A 20 9.56 17.38 -4.73
N ALA A 21 10.36 16.67 -3.94
CA ALA A 21 11.76 16.38 -4.27
C ALA A 21 11.93 15.44 -5.49
N MET A 22 10.90 14.66 -5.81
CA MET A 22 10.92 13.65 -6.87
C MET A 22 10.21 14.12 -8.13
N ALA A 23 8.94 14.55 -7.98
CA ALA A 23 8.05 14.95 -9.05
C ALA A 23 8.04 16.47 -9.34
N GLY A 24 8.43 17.28 -8.35
CA GLY A 24 8.43 18.73 -8.51
C GLY A 24 9.53 19.18 -9.47
N ASP A 25 9.25 20.24 -10.23
CA ASP A 25 10.26 20.95 -11.01
C ASP A 25 11.05 21.91 -10.11
N VAL A 26 11.57 21.35 -9.02
CA VAL A 26 12.39 22.05 -8.04
C VAL A 26 13.84 21.88 -8.49
N LYS A 27 14.63 22.95 -8.37
CA LYS A 27 16.08 22.89 -8.56
C LYS A 27 16.62 21.74 -7.71
N ASP A 28 17.41 20.85 -8.33
CA ASP A 28 17.96 19.64 -7.73
C ASP A 28 16.99 18.46 -7.47
N GLY A 29 15.71 18.57 -7.86
CA GLY A 29 14.78 17.45 -7.83
C GLY A 29 15.11 16.36 -8.85
N LEU A 30 14.58 15.14 -8.65
CA LEU A 30 14.88 13.99 -9.54
C LEU A 30 14.50 14.28 -11.00
N VAL A 31 13.27 14.75 -11.24
CA VAL A 31 12.79 15.10 -12.60
C VAL A 31 13.71 16.13 -13.25
N PHE A 32 14.07 17.19 -12.52
CA PHE A 32 14.99 18.23 -12.99
C PHE A 32 16.36 17.65 -13.39
N ARG A 33 16.93 16.78 -12.55
CA ARG A 33 18.21 16.11 -12.81
C ARG A 33 18.16 15.23 -14.05
N VAL A 34 17.11 14.40 -14.19
CA VAL A 34 16.93 13.51 -15.34
C VAL A 34 16.78 14.33 -16.63
N ARG A 35 15.97 15.40 -16.61
CA ARG A 35 15.81 16.30 -17.77
C ARG A 35 17.15 16.92 -18.20
N ASN A 36 17.92 17.46 -17.27
CA ASN A 36 19.21 18.07 -17.59
C ASN A 36 20.23 17.06 -18.10
N TYR A 37 20.22 15.86 -17.52
CA TYR A 37 21.09 14.78 -17.98
C TYR A 37 20.73 14.33 -19.40
N LEU A 38 19.45 14.16 -19.73
CA LEU A 38 19.00 13.87 -21.10
C LEU A 38 19.40 14.99 -22.09
N LYS A 39 19.27 16.26 -21.68
CA LYS A 39 19.76 17.40 -22.49
C LYS A 39 21.26 17.33 -22.74
N SER A 40 22.07 16.99 -21.73
CA SER A 40 23.52 16.85 -21.92
C SER A 40 23.92 15.71 -22.86
N LEU A 41 23.04 14.71 -23.02
CA LEU A 41 23.21 13.62 -23.98
C LEU A 41 22.64 13.93 -25.38
N GLY A 42 22.05 15.12 -25.58
CA GLY A 42 21.36 15.47 -26.82
C GLY A 42 20.07 14.67 -27.06
N LEU A 43 19.50 14.06 -26.02
CA LEU A 43 18.28 13.28 -26.09
C LEU A 43 17.04 14.13 -25.77
N PRO A 44 15.84 13.73 -26.24
CA PRO A 44 14.59 14.35 -25.83
C PRO A 44 14.46 14.38 -24.31
N SER A 45 14.39 15.57 -23.74
CA SER A 45 14.27 15.76 -22.29
C SER A 45 12.83 15.86 -21.81
N ASP A 46 11.87 15.90 -22.74
CA ASP A 46 10.46 15.85 -22.40
C ASP A 46 10.01 14.39 -22.34
N PHE A 47 9.40 14.02 -21.22
CA PHE A 47 8.95 12.66 -20.96
C PHE A 47 7.75 12.66 -20.00
N PRO A 48 6.85 11.67 -20.12
CA PRO A 48 5.75 11.52 -19.18
C PRO A 48 6.25 11.29 -17.76
N LEU A 49 5.76 12.11 -16.83
CA LEU A 49 5.89 11.90 -15.40
C LEU A 49 4.61 11.22 -14.90
N ILE A 50 4.76 9.98 -14.43
CA ILE A 50 3.66 9.18 -13.92
C ILE A 50 3.77 9.13 -12.39
N HIS A 51 2.68 9.41 -11.70
CA HIS A 51 2.62 9.19 -10.26
C HIS A 51 2.49 7.69 -9.97
N CYS A 52 3.20 7.22 -8.95
CA CYS A 52 3.12 5.84 -8.50
C CYS A 52 1.66 5.50 -8.17
N ILE A 53 1.15 4.43 -8.79
CA ILE A 53 -0.22 3.95 -8.59
C ILE A 53 -0.54 3.72 -7.11
N ILE A 54 0.46 3.26 -6.32
CA ILE A 54 0.32 3.05 -4.88
C ILE A 54 0.03 4.37 -4.14
N HIS A 55 0.66 5.46 -4.55
CA HIS A 55 0.43 6.77 -3.94
C HIS A 55 -0.95 7.33 -4.30
N GLN A 56 -1.35 7.21 -5.58
CA GLN A 56 -2.69 7.61 -6.03
C GLN A 56 -3.78 6.82 -5.32
N GLU A 57 -3.60 5.50 -5.19
CA GLU A 57 -4.50 4.64 -4.43
C GLU A 57 -4.62 5.05 -2.96
N ALA A 58 -3.51 5.40 -2.30
CA ALA A 58 -3.51 5.87 -0.92
C ALA A 58 -4.22 7.22 -0.75
N LEU A 59 -4.06 8.13 -1.71
CA LEU A 59 -4.79 9.40 -1.77
C LEU A 59 -6.30 9.17 -1.95
N CYS A 60 -6.69 8.35 -2.92
CA CYS A 60 -8.09 8.00 -3.15
C CYS A 60 -8.74 7.35 -1.91
N ALA A 61 -8.03 6.46 -1.22
CA ALA A 61 -8.51 5.83 0.00
C ALA A 61 -8.75 6.82 1.16
N LYS A 62 -8.08 7.97 1.16
CA LYS A 62 -8.28 9.05 2.15
C LYS A 62 -9.44 9.97 1.79
N THR A 63 -9.72 10.16 0.50
CA THR A 63 -10.76 11.08 0.01
C THR A 63 -12.12 10.43 -0.16
N LEU A 64 -12.19 9.10 -0.20
CA LEU A 64 -13.47 8.39 -0.27
C LEU A 64 -14.22 8.50 1.07
N PRO A 65 -15.47 9.03 1.08
CA PRO A 65 -16.31 9.03 2.26
C PRO A 65 -16.72 7.59 2.55
N VAL A 66 -16.03 6.95 3.49
CA VAL A 66 -16.42 5.63 4.00
C VAL A 66 -17.39 5.84 5.14
N ASP A 67 -18.64 6.25 4.87
CA ASP A 67 -19.61 6.70 5.88
C ASP A 67 -19.92 5.68 7.02
N ASN A 68 -19.40 4.45 6.92
CA ASN A 68 -19.35 3.44 7.99
C ASN A 68 -18.00 3.44 8.77
N VAL A 69 -17.33 4.59 8.89
CA VAL A 69 -15.95 4.77 9.43
C VAL A 69 -15.75 4.09 10.78
N MET A 70 -16.76 4.07 11.64
CA MET A 70 -16.59 3.60 13.03
C MET A 70 -16.22 2.12 13.09
N GLY A 71 -16.89 1.25 12.33
CA GLY A 71 -16.59 -0.20 12.33
C GLY A 71 -15.22 -0.51 11.73
N VAL A 72 -14.91 0.12 10.59
CA VAL A 72 -13.64 -0.08 9.89
C VAL A 72 -12.45 0.45 10.71
N MET A 73 -12.60 1.62 11.33
CA MET A 73 -11.54 2.25 12.11
C MET A 73 -11.29 1.54 13.45
N VAL A 74 -12.35 1.04 14.10
CA VAL A 74 -12.23 0.18 15.30
C VAL A 74 -11.52 -1.12 14.96
N MET A 75 -11.86 -1.76 13.83
CA MET A 75 -11.16 -2.97 13.39
C MET A 75 -9.70 -2.73 13.05
N VAL A 76 -9.37 -1.67 12.33
CA VAL A 76 -7.99 -1.31 12.01
C VAL A 76 -7.17 -1.12 13.28
N LYS A 77 -7.72 -0.42 14.29
CA LYS A 77 -7.07 -0.24 15.60
C LYS A 77 -6.88 -1.58 16.32
N ALA A 78 -7.87 -2.47 16.31
CA ALA A 78 -7.79 -3.78 16.92
C ALA A 78 -6.72 -4.66 16.26
N VAL A 79 -6.71 -4.75 14.93
CA VAL A 79 -5.71 -5.52 14.16
C VAL A 79 -4.30 -4.97 14.37
N ASN A 80 -4.13 -3.65 14.36
CA ASN A 80 -2.82 -3.05 14.63
C ASN A 80 -2.35 -3.31 16.06
N LYS A 81 -3.25 -3.32 17.05
CA LYS A 81 -2.93 -3.66 18.44
C LYS A 81 -2.54 -5.12 18.61
N ILE A 82 -3.24 -6.04 17.95
CA ILE A 82 -2.89 -7.48 17.93
C ILE A 82 -1.50 -7.66 17.30
N ARG A 83 -1.26 -7.04 16.15
CA ARG A 83 0.01 -7.13 15.40
C ARG A 83 1.19 -6.46 16.10
N ALA A 84 0.97 -5.38 16.84
CA ALA A 84 2.02 -4.67 17.58
C ALA A 84 2.61 -5.51 18.73
N HIS A 85 1.87 -6.51 19.22
CA HIS A 85 2.33 -7.41 20.26
C HIS A 85 2.63 -8.80 19.68
N ALA A 86 3.91 -9.09 19.45
CA ALA A 86 4.37 -10.33 18.80
C ALA A 86 3.80 -11.61 19.46
N LEU A 87 3.76 -11.68 20.79
CA LEU A 87 3.17 -12.80 21.55
C LEU A 87 1.67 -12.94 21.30
N ASN A 88 0.92 -11.84 21.33
CA ASN A 88 -0.53 -11.86 21.10
C ASN A 88 -0.86 -12.28 19.67
N HIS A 89 -0.05 -11.86 18.70
CA HIS A 89 -0.21 -12.24 17.31
C HIS A 89 0.13 -13.71 17.04
N THR A 90 1.36 -14.12 17.32
CA THR A 90 1.87 -15.43 16.90
C THR A 90 1.38 -16.59 17.76
N LEU A 91 1.16 -16.40 19.06
CA LEU A 91 0.69 -17.49 19.94
C LEU A 91 -0.82 -17.49 20.10
N GLN A 92 -1.43 -16.34 20.41
CA GLN A 92 -2.84 -16.32 20.82
C GLN A 92 -3.78 -16.14 19.62
N PHE A 93 -3.47 -15.22 18.72
CA PHE A 93 -4.37 -14.88 17.63
C PHE A 93 -4.36 -15.95 16.52
N GLN A 94 -3.19 -16.47 16.15
CA GLN A 94 -3.11 -17.57 15.17
C GLN A 94 -3.76 -18.85 15.70
N SER A 95 -3.57 -19.18 16.98
CA SER A 95 -4.25 -20.34 17.61
C SER A 95 -5.76 -20.16 17.65
N PHE A 96 -6.24 -18.96 17.98
CA PHE A 96 -7.67 -18.64 17.94
C PHE A 96 -8.25 -18.76 16.52
N LEU A 97 -7.53 -18.30 15.48
CA LEU A 97 -7.95 -18.45 14.09
C LEU A 97 -8.03 -19.93 13.66
N ALA A 98 -7.10 -20.76 14.14
CA ALA A 98 -7.11 -22.20 13.89
C ALA A 98 -8.28 -22.88 14.60
N GLU A 99 -8.58 -22.50 15.83
CA GLU A 99 -9.69 -23.04 16.65
C GLU A 99 -11.05 -22.77 16.02
N ILE A 100 -11.27 -21.57 15.45
CA ILE A 100 -12.51 -21.24 14.73
C ILE A 100 -12.56 -21.80 13.31
N GLY A 101 -11.53 -22.55 12.89
CA GLY A 101 -11.44 -23.13 11.54
C GLY A 101 -11.41 -22.07 10.44
N CYS A 102 -10.74 -20.94 10.69
CA CYS A 102 -10.58 -19.89 9.68
C CYS A 102 -9.71 -20.39 8.52
N GLU A 103 -10.12 -20.09 7.29
CA GLU A 103 -9.33 -20.41 6.09
C GLU A 103 -7.99 -19.66 6.06
N PHE A 104 -7.92 -18.51 6.75
CA PHE A 104 -6.73 -17.70 6.84
C PHE A 104 -6.00 -17.95 8.16
N SER A 105 -4.72 -18.29 8.05
CA SER A 105 -3.84 -18.45 9.22
C SER A 105 -3.43 -17.12 9.87
N ASP A 106 -3.71 -15.97 9.24
CA ASP A 106 -3.32 -14.66 9.75
C ASP A 106 -4.10 -13.49 9.12
N ILE A 107 -4.08 -12.33 9.78
CA ILE A 107 -4.60 -11.05 9.28
C ILE A 107 -3.43 -10.09 8.97
N PRO A 108 -3.35 -9.53 7.74
CA PRO A 108 -2.27 -8.62 7.36
C PRO A 108 -2.30 -7.33 8.18
N TYR A 109 -1.12 -6.74 8.41
CA TYR A 109 -1.03 -5.41 9.02
C TYR A 109 -1.70 -4.36 8.12
N TYR A 110 -2.49 -3.48 8.73
CA TYR A 110 -3.03 -2.34 8.00
C TYR A 110 -1.95 -1.25 7.87
N CYS A 111 -1.70 -0.80 6.64
CA CYS A 111 -0.79 0.31 6.37
C CYS A 111 -1.52 1.35 5.51
N ASP A 112 -1.53 2.61 5.95
CA ASP A 112 -2.21 3.73 5.28
C ASP A 112 -1.77 3.96 3.83
N VAL A 113 -0.62 3.40 3.44
CA VAL A 113 -0.03 3.54 2.10
C VAL A 113 -0.60 2.51 1.10
N ARG A 114 -1.33 1.48 1.56
CA ARG A 114 -1.88 0.43 0.68
C ARG A 114 -3.37 0.27 0.91
N TRP A 115 -4.19 0.80 0.02
CA TRP A 115 -5.66 0.65 0.07
C TRP A 115 -6.09 -0.83 0.10
N LEU A 116 -5.39 -1.71 -0.64
CA LEU A 116 -5.62 -3.15 -0.64
C LEU A 116 -5.41 -3.77 0.74
N SER A 117 -4.61 -3.16 1.63
CA SER A 117 -4.49 -3.63 3.01
C SER A 117 -5.81 -3.47 3.76
N ARG A 118 -6.54 -2.37 3.55
CA ARG A 118 -7.84 -2.13 4.19
C ARG A 118 -8.89 -3.14 3.73
N ALA A 119 -9.02 -3.31 2.41
CA ALA A 119 -9.97 -4.27 1.82
C ALA A 119 -9.62 -5.72 2.18
N LYS A 120 -8.33 -6.11 2.17
CA LYS A 120 -7.88 -7.46 2.56
C LYS A 120 -8.08 -7.71 4.05
N VAL A 121 -7.81 -6.73 4.92
CA VAL A 121 -8.06 -6.84 6.36
C VAL A 121 -9.56 -7.00 6.62
N LEU A 122 -10.40 -6.19 5.99
CA LEU A 122 -11.86 -6.31 6.13
C LEU A 122 -12.37 -7.65 5.63
N ASN A 123 -11.94 -8.11 4.46
CA ASN A 123 -12.37 -9.40 3.92
C ASN A 123 -12.00 -10.55 4.87
N ARG A 124 -10.75 -10.60 5.34
CA ARG A 124 -10.30 -11.66 6.27
C ARG A 124 -11.02 -11.60 7.61
N PHE A 125 -11.25 -10.41 8.14
CA PHE A 125 -11.98 -10.25 9.39
C PHE A 125 -13.45 -10.67 9.24
N PHE A 126 -14.16 -10.20 8.21
CA PHE A 126 -15.56 -10.57 7.98
C PHE A 126 -15.73 -12.06 7.68
N CYS A 127 -14.83 -12.68 6.92
CA CYS A 127 -14.83 -14.14 6.73
C CYS A 127 -14.67 -14.89 8.06
N SER A 128 -13.77 -14.42 8.93
CA SER A 128 -13.58 -15.00 10.28
C SER A 128 -14.83 -14.81 11.17
N THR A 129 -15.56 -13.70 11.01
CA THR A 129 -16.70 -13.34 11.88
C THR A 129 -18.03 -13.98 11.41
N GLN A 130 -18.27 -14.11 10.11
CA GLN A 130 -19.49 -14.75 9.58
C GLN A 130 -19.56 -16.23 9.95
N ARG A 131 -18.42 -16.90 10.15
CA ARG A 131 -18.37 -18.30 10.55
C ARG A 131 -18.73 -18.50 12.03
N ASN A 132 -18.36 -17.57 12.91
CA ASN A 132 -18.82 -17.57 14.30
C ASN A 132 -20.36 -17.58 14.38
N ARG A 133 -21.03 -16.75 13.57
CA ARG A 133 -22.50 -16.68 13.59
C ARG A 133 -23.18 -18.00 13.20
N ARG A 134 -22.58 -18.78 12.28
CA ARG A 134 -23.09 -20.11 11.86
C ARG A 134 -22.84 -21.22 12.89
N ILE A 135 -21.88 -21.05 13.80
CA ILE A 135 -21.58 -22.02 14.86
C ILE A 135 -22.51 -21.81 16.06
N PHE A 136 -22.91 -20.55 16.35
CA PHE A 136 -23.82 -20.21 17.45
C PHE A 136 -25.33 -20.27 17.09
N GLU A 137 -25.68 -20.48 15.81
CA GLU A 137 -27.06 -20.67 15.35
C GLU A 137 -27.42 -22.15 15.10
N LYS A 138 -26.61 -23.09 15.62
CA LYS A 138 -26.93 -24.52 15.75
C LYS A 138 -27.04 -24.89 17.22
#